data_AF-A0A7J8WJR1-F1
#
_entry.id   AF-A0A7J8WJR1-F1
#
_cell.length_a   1.000
_cell.length_b   1.000
_cell.length_c   1.000
_cell.angle_alpha   90.00
_cell.angle_beta   90.00
_cell.angle_gamma   90.00
#
_symmetry.space_group_name_H-M   'P 1'
#
loop_
_entity.id
_entity.type
_entity.pdbx_description
1 polymer ?
#
loop_
_entity_poly.entity_id
_entity_poly.type
_entity_poly.pdbx_seq_one_letter_code
_entity_poly.pdbx_strand_id
1 'polypeptide(L)'
;MGESLLAGRGVVFYKILEAVPFQGSGDKIKLPPSCFTELSDQGAFDKGPMYFQLSLVHQEGSSATKDDEKENNRTTHSGVLEFTADEGSVAIPPHVWSNLFPVDAPNIPLVEVRYVRLSKGTYAKLQPDGIGFSDLPNHKAILETSLRQHATLSQDDVLTVKYGELTYKLRVLELKPSSSISVLETDIEVDIVNPGVESERTDQYVLKPLAFGASESGLVEEGNYMYYKFSIDDDTWEKLVSDDVKIEVKIDAEANGGDTDLYVSKHPLIFPNRHQHEWSSHDVGSKTLILSSKDRNLGTGTYSLAVYGFKGTTKYQVSVHVQENSKHKVGQQATHSSSMEVDTVECRNCKHFIPSRSIALHEAYCSRHNVVCPHAGCGIVLRIEEAKNHVHCDKCGQAFHLGEMEKHMKVFHEPLRCPCGVVLEKEDMVQHQASDCPLRLITCRFCGDMVQAGSSAMDVRDRLRGLSEHESICGSRTAPCDSCGRSVMLKDMDIHHIAVHQKN
;
A
#
# COMPACT_ATOMS: atom_id res chain seq x y z
N MET A 1 -25.04 36.82 21.38
CA MET A 1 -25.57 37.60 20.23
C MET A 1 -24.49 38.42 19.50
N GLY A 2 -23.64 39.20 20.19
CA GLY A 2 -22.61 40.02 19.53
C GLY A 2 -21.55 39.22 18.73
N GLU A 3 -21.10 38.08 19.23
CA GLU A 3 -20.12 37.23 18.53
C GLU A 3 -20.67 36.51 17.29
N SER A 4 -21.94 36.07 17.31
CA SER A 4 -22.58 35.44 16.15
C SER A 4 -22.80 36.43 15.00
N LEU A 5 -23.11 37.70 15.31
CA LEU A 5 -23.27 38.77 14.31
C LEU A 5 -21.97 39.05 13.55
N LEU A 6 -20.83 39.04 14.26
CA LEU A 6 -19.51 39.23 13.67
C LEU A 6 -19.06 38.01 12.86
N ALA A 7 -19.27 36.79 13.39
CA ALA A 7 -18.88 35.55 12.74
C ALA A 7 -19.67 35.25 11.45
N GLY A 8 -20.95 35.63 11.37
CA GLY A 8 -21.80 35.41 10.20
C GLY A 8 -21.87 36.56 9.18
N ARG A 9 -21.08 37.65 9.35
CA ARG A 9 -21.23 38.92 8.59
C ARG A 9 -22.71 39.36 8.49
N GLY A 10 -23.37 39.46 9.65
CA GLY A 10 -24.76 39.93 9.76
C GLY A 10 -25.84 38.86 9.57
N VAL A 11 -25.50 37.60 9.31
CA VAL A 11 -26.43 36.46 9.44
C VAL A 11 -26.26 35.88 10.84
N VAL A 12 -27.36 35.72 11.58
CA VAL A 12 -27.40 35.07 12.88
C VAL A 12 -28.27 33.85 12.75
N PHE A 13 -27.63 32.69 12.64
CA PHE A 13 -28.31 31.40 12.63
C PHE A 13 -27.70 30.49 13.70
N TYR A 14 -28.56 29.97 14.54
CA TYR A 14 -28.24 29.14 15.70
C TYR A 14 -29.39 28.18 15.95
N LYS A 15 -29.11 26.88 16.00
CA LYS A 15 -30.08 25.82 16.32
C LYS A 15 -29.41 24.75 17.18
N ILE A 16 -30.16 24.18 18.11
CA ILE A 16 -29.81 22.91 18.75
C ILE A 16 -30.60 21.83 18.04
N LEU A 17 -29.92 20.82 17.51
CA LEU A 17 -30.51 19.75 16.71
C LEU A 17 -30.05 18.39 17.25
N GLU A 18 -30.91 17.39 17.07
CA GLU A 18 -30.60 16.00 17.36
C GLU A 18 -29.63 15.44 16.31
N ALA A 19 -28.45 14.96 16.71
CA ALA A 19 -27.48 14.41 15.75
C ALA A 19 -27.84 12.98 15.35
N VAL A 20 -28.01 12.78 14.04
CA VAL A 20 -28.30 11.47 13.44
C VAL A 20 -27.14 11.08 12.52
N PRO A 21 -26.56 9.87 12.65
CA PRO A 21 -25.51 9.43 11.75
C PRO A 21 -26.08 9.13 10.37
N PHE A 22 -25.39 9.52 9.30
CA PHE A 22 -25.70 9.06 7.95
C PHE A 22 -24.44 8.67 7.17
N GLN A 23 -24.61 7.86 6.13
CA GLN A 23 -23.51 7.47 5.27
C GLN A 23 -23.19 8.58 4.26
N GLY A 24 -22.16 9.36 4.55
CA GLY A 24 -21.67 10.45 3.71
C GLY A 24 -20.13 10.49 3.63
N SER A 25 -19.61 11.19 2.62
CA SER A 25 -18.17 11.44 2.46
C SER A 25 -17.82 12.86 2.89
N GLY A 26 -16.64 13.04 3.51
CA GLY A 26 -16.16 14.35 3.92
C GLY A 26 -16.90 14.91 5.13
N ASP A 27 -17.11 16.23 5.14
CA ASP A 27 -17.63 17.03 6.26
C ASP A 27 -18.93 17.79 5.92
N LYS A 28 -19.73 17.25 5.00
CA LYS A 28 -20.96 17.91 4.55
C LYS A 28 -22.17 17.33 5.29
N ILE A 29 -22.81 18.15 6.11
CA ILE A 29 -23.98 17.77 6.91
C ILE A 29 -25.29 17.98 6.14
N LYS A 30 -26.38 17.33 6.57
CA LYS A 30 -27.73 17.64 6.10
C LYS A 30 -28.52 18.35 7.19
N LEU A 31 -29.18 19.44 6.81
CA LEU A 31 -30.01 20.24 7.72
C LEU A 31 -31.50 20.09 7.38
N PRO A 32 -32.40 20.44 8.31
CA PRO A 32 -33.83 20.47 8.03
C PRO A 32 -34.24 21.53 7.00
N PRO A 33 -35.33 21.32 6.26
CA PRO A 33 -35.92 22.34 5.38
C PRO A 33 -36.22 23.66 6.09
N SER A 34 -36.63 23.66 7.36
CA SER A 34 -36.84 24.89 8.12
C SER A 34 -35.59 25.77 8.22
N CYS A 35 -34.40 25.17 8.30
CA CYS A 35 -33.13 25.90 8.32
C CYS A 35 -32.83 26.59 6.98
N PHE A 36 -33.26 26.00 5.86
CA PHE A 36 -33.13 26.63 4.54
C PHE A 36 -33.89 27.96 4.49
N THR A 37 -35.15 27.95 4.93
CA THR A 37 -36.01 29.14 4.94
C THR A 37 -35.40 30.25 5.80
N GLU A 38 -34.95 29.91 7.02
CA GLU A 38 -34.35 30.87 7.94
C GLU A 38 -33.05 31.49 7.41
N LEU A 39 -32.19 30.69 6.76
CA LEU A 39 -30.95 31.17 6.15
C LEU A 39 -31.23 31.98 4.87
N SER A 40 -32.27 31.62 4.11
CA SER A 40 -32.69 32.33 2.90
C SER A 40 -33.24 33.71 3.24
N ASP A 41 -34.08 33.82 4.27
CA ASP A 41 -34.64 35.10 4.73
C ASP A 41 -33.56 36.09 5.17
N GLN A 42 -32.42 35.58 5.65
CA GLN A 42 -31.26 36.38 6.05
C GLN A 42 -30.24 36.63 4.93
N GLY A 43 -30.52 36.19 3.70
CA GLY A 43 -29.64 36.37 2.54
C GLY A 43 -28.31 35.63 2.66
N ALA A 44 -28.27 34.47 3.30
CA ALA A 44 -27.04 33.70 3.47
C ALA A 44 -26.50 33.14 2.14
N PHE A 45 -27.39 32.74 1.22
CA PHE A 45 -27.05 32.15 -0.08
C PHE A 45 -26.27 33.10 -1.00
N ASP A 46 -26.54 34.40 -0.91
CA ASP A 46 -25.86 35.42 -1.72
C ASP A 46 -24.41 35.68 -1.26
N LYS A 47 -24.02 35.14 -0.10
CA LYS A 47 -22.71 35.38 0.50
C LYS A 47 -21.68 34.34 0.05
N GLY A 48 -22.05 33.30 -0.69
CA GLY A 48 -21.17 32.22 -1.15
C GLY A 48 -21.34 30.93 -0.33
N PRO A 49 -20.33 30.05 -0.24
CA PRO A 49 -20.45 28.79 0.47
C PRO A 49 -20.83 28.98 1.94
N MET A 50 -21.66 28.08 2.44
CA MET A 50 -22.16 28.09 3.82
C MET A 50 -21.39 27.12 4.69
N TYR A 51 -20.98 27.59 5.86
CA TYR A 51 -20.27 26.80 6.85
C TYR A 51 -20.98 26.88 8.19
N PHE A 52 -20.89 25.80 8.93
CA PHE A 52 -21.49 25.65 10.25
C PHE A 52 -20.44 25.19 11.23
N GLN A 53 -20.41 25.80 12.40
CA GLN A 53 -19.69 25.31 13.56
C GLN A 53 -20.63 24.37 14.32
N LEU A 54 -20.12 23.20 14.67
CA LEU A 54 -20.81 22.18 15.47
C LEU A 54 -20.11 22.04 16.81
N SER A 55 -20.88 22.14 17.89
CA SER A 55 -20.44 21.92 19.27
C SER A 55 -21.37 20.98 20.00
N LEU A 56 -20.82 20.12 20.85
CA LEU A 56 -21.62 19.23 21.69
C LEU A 56 -22.34 20.05 22.78
N VAL A 57 -23.63 19.79 22.99
CA VAL A 57 -24.38 20.37 24.10
C VAL A 57 -24.29 19.45 25.31
N HIS A 58 -23.59 19.88 26.36
CA HIS A 58 -23.54 19.15 27.63
C HIS A 58 -24.79 19.43 28.46
N GLN A 59 -25.43 18.39 28.99
CA GLN A 59 -26.45 18.56 30.03
C GLN A 59 -25.73 18.83 31.37
N GLU A 60 -25.98 20.00 31.97
CA GLU A 60 -25.40 20.41 33.24
C GLU A 60 -25.66 19.37 34.34
N GLY A 61 -24.62 18.67 34.79
CA GLY A 61 -24.71 17.70 35.87
C GLY A 61 -23.39 17.14 36.41
N SER A 62 -22.25 17.39 35.75
CA SER A 62 -20.97 16.85 36.16
C SER A 62 -20.01 17.98 36.53
N SER A 63 -19.74 18.13 37.84
CA SER A 63 -18.72 19.04 38.35
C SER A 63 -17.34 18.62 37.85
N ALA A 64 -16.80 19.35 36.88
CA ALA A 64 -15.53 19.01 36.23
C ALA A 64 -14.44 20.05 36.55
N THR A 65 -13.21 19.60 36.66
CA THR A 65 -12.03 20.42 37.00
C THR A 65 -11.51 21.18 35.77
N LYS A 66 -10.61 22.16 35.98
CA LYS A 66 -10.11 23.05 34.90
C LYS A 66 -9.41 22.33 33.72
N ASP A 67 -8.94 21.10 33.92
CA ASP A 67 -8.37 20.29 32.82
C ASP A 67 -9.46 19.57 31.99
N ASP A 68 -10.63 19.30 32.59
CA ASP A 68 -11.80 18.72 31.88
C ASP A 68 -12.49 19.72 30.94
N GLU A 69 -12.34 21.03 31.18
CA GLU A 69 -12.94 22.09 30.34
C GLU A 69 -12.33 22.14 28.92
N LYS A 70 -11.08 21.69 28.73
CA LYS A 70 -10.43 21.63 27.41
C LYS A 70 -10.84 20.41 26.59
N GLU A 71 -11.10 19.27 27.22
CA GLU A 71 -11.62 18.09 26.52
C GLU A 71 -13.12 18.18 26.24
N ASN A 72 -13.87 18.96 27.02
CA ASN A 72 -15.33 19.06 26.89
C ASN A 72 -15.83 19.99 25.78
N ASN A 73 -15.05 20.96 25.30
CA ASN A 73 -15.49 21.88 24.24
C ASN A 73 -14.90 21.52 22.87
N ARG A 74 -15.13 20.28 22.40
CA ARG A 74 -14.80 19.91 21.01
C ARG A 74 -15.72 20.66 20.05
N THR A 75 -15.11 21.43 19.17
CA THR A 75 -15.78 22.14 18.08
C THR A 75 -15.21 21.69 16.76
N THR A 76 -16.07 21.30 15.82
CA THR A 76 -15.67 21.01 14.44
C THR A 76 -16.49 21.87 13.49
N HIS A 77 -16.01 22.05 12.27
CA HIS A 77 -16.71 22.81 11.24
C HIS A 77 -17.17 21.88 10.12
N SER A 78 -18.22 22.29 9.43
CA SER A 78 -18.80 21.50 8.35
C SER A 78 -19.45 22.39 7.30
N GLY A 79 -19.45 21.91 6.06
CA GLY A 79 -20.30 22.45 4.99
C GLY A 79 -21.71 21.86 5.05
N VAL A 80 -22.64 22.42 4.27
CA VAL A 80 -23.96 21.80 4.05
C VAL A 80 -23.99 21.08 2.71
N LEU A 81 -24.52 19.86 2.71
CA LEU A 81 -24.77 19.07 1.51
C LEU A 81 -26.13 19.43 0.91
N GLU A 82 -27.19 19.31 1.71
CA GLU A 82 -28.57 19.52 1.32
C GLU A 82 -29.46 19.78 2.54
N PHE A 83 -30.68 20.28 2.30
CA PHE A 83 -31.66 20.61 3.32
C PHE A 83 -32.82 19.60 3.33
N THR A 84 -32.51 18.34 3.64
CA THR A 84 -33.47 17.22 3.56
C THR A 84 -33.55 16.39 4.85
N ALA A 85 -32.95 16.86 5.96
CA ALA A 85 -33.04 16.15 7.23
C ALA A 85 -34.44 16.31 7.85
N ASP A 86 -34.80 15.39 8.75
CA ASP A 86 -36.05 15.49 9.49
C ASP A 86 -36.03 16.72 10.41
N GLU A 87 -37.19 17.37 10.57
CA GLU A 87 -37.30 18.56 11.41
C GLU A 87 -36.86 18.28 12.86
N GLY A 88 -35.98 19.13 13.40
CA GLY A 88 -35.37 18.95 14.72
C GLY A 88 -34.09 18.10 14.73
N SER A 89 -33.67 17.54 13.60
CA SER A 89 -32.46 16.70 13.50
C SER A 89 -31.40 17.27 12.55
N VAL A 90 -30.15 16.86 12.72
CA VAL A 90 -29.03 17.13 11.81
C VAL A 90 -28.38 15.81 11.42
N ALA A 91 -28.26 15.55 10.13
CA ALA A 91 -27.57 14.35 9.66
C ALA A 91 -26.06 14.62 9.58
N ILE A 92 -25.27 13.87 10.33
CA ILE A 92 -23.82 14.04 10.47
C ILE A 92 -23.06 12.87 9.80
N PRO A 93 -22.06 13.14 8.93
CA PRO A 93 -21.27 12.09 8.29
C PRO A 93 -20.23 11.50 9.27
N PRO A 94 -19.66 10.30 8.98
CA PRO A 94 -18.78 9.59 9.91
C PRO A 94 -17.54 10.39 10.34
N HIS A 95 -16.96 11.20 9.45
CA HIS A 95 -15.80 12.03 9.75
C HIS A 95 -16.11 13.07 10.84
N VAL A 96 -17.18 13.85 10.64
CA VAL A 96 -17.63 14.88 11.60
C VAL A 96 -18.06 14.22 12.91
N TRP A 97 -18.75 13.07 12.83
CA TRP A 97 -19.13 12.28 14.00
C TRP A 97 -17.91 11.90 14.85
N SER A 98 -16.85 11.39 14.22
CA SER A 98 -15.64 10.95 14.92
C SER A 98 -14.84 12.07 15.57
N ASN A 99 -14.92 13.29 15.02
CA ASN A 99 -14.24 14.46 15.59
C ASN A 99 -15.07 15.11 16.70
N LEU A 100 -16.41 15.09 16.58
CA LEU A 100 -17.31 15.76 17.52
C LEU A 100 -17.60 14.92 18.77
N PHE A 101 -17.78 13.60 18.64
CA PHE A 101 -18.22 12.73 19.74
C PHE A 101 -17.07 11.90 20.32
N PRO A 102 -16.87 11.91 21.65
CA PRO A 102 -16.02 10.93 22.33
C PRO A 102 -16.52 9.50 22.14
N VAL A 103 -15.62 8.52 22.25
CA VAL A 103 -15.90 7.08 22.04
C VAL A 103 -16.99 6.54 22.99
N ASP A 104 -17.20 7.19 24.14
CA ASP A 104 -18.10 6.74 25.21
C ASP A 104 -19.40 7.59 25.35
N ALA A 105 -19.85 8.29 24.30
CA ALA A 105 -21.01 9.17 24.40
C ALA A 105 -22.36 8.39 24.54
N PRO A 106 -23.14 8.58 25.63
CA PRO A 106 -24.46 7.99 25.77
C PRO A 106 -25.55 8.71 24.97
N ASN A 107 -26.65 7.97 24.71
CA ASN A 107 -27.93 8.31 24.06
C ASN A 107 -28.06 9.70 23.40
N ILE A 108 -28.13 9.66 22.06
CA ILE A 108 -28.63 10.72 21.16
C ILE A 108 -28.07 12.12 21.49
N PRO A 109 -26.87 12.45 21.00
CA PRO A 109 -26.24 13.70 21.36
C PRO A 109 -26.93 14.90 20.69
N LEU A 110 -27.26 15.90 21.49
CA LEU A 110 -27.70 17.21 21.00
C LEU A 110 -26.47 18.00 20.57
N VAL A 111 -26.56 18.58 19.37
CA VAL A 111 -25.49 19.38 18.78
C VAL A 111 -25.99 20.78 18.52
N GLU A 112 -25.20 21.75 18.94
CA GLU A 112 -25.37 23.14 18.58
C GLU A 112 -24.79 23.37 17.18
N VAL A 113 -25.62 23.89 16.28
CA VAL A 113 -25.26 24.24 14.90
C VAL A 113 -25.35 25.75 14.76
N ARG A 114 -24.22 26.38 14.47
CA ARG A 114 -24.11 27.83 14.31
C ARG A 114 -23.55 28.20 12.94
N TYR A 115 -24.20 29.11 12.23
CA TYR A 115 -23.67 29.62 10.96
C TYR A 115 -22.43 30.48 11.20
N VAL A 116 -21.37 30.21 10.42
CA VAL A 116 -20.10 30.92 10.50
C VAL A 116 -19.52 31.16 9.11
N ARG A 117 -18.67 32.19 9.00
CA ARG A 117 -17.88 32.45 7.80
C ARG A 117 -16.45 32.04 8.04
N LEU A 118 -15.95 31.16 7.18
CA LEU A 118 -14.56 30.74 7.20
C LEU A 118 -13.77 31.49 6.11
N SER A 119 -12.54 31.87 6.46
CA SER A 119 -11.55 32.37 5.51
C SER A 119 -11.00 31.21 4.68
N LYS A 120 -10.56 31.49 3.44
CA LYS A 120 -9.87 30.49 2.64
C LYS A 120 -8.56 30.10 3.29
N GLY A 121 -8.31 28.80 3.36
CA GLY A 121 -7.07 28.23 3.85
C GLY A 121 -5.88 28.65 2.99
N THR A 122 -4.76 28.92 3.65
CA THR A 122 -3.46 29.16 2.98
C THR A 122 -2.40 28.16 3.41
N TYR A 123 -2.50 27.65 4.64
CA TYR A 123 -1.55 26.71 5.19
C TYR A 123 -2.23 25.74 6.17
N ALA A 124 -1.82 24.48 6.13
CA ALA A 124 -2.22 23.45 7.08
C ALA A 124 -1.02 22.60 7.51
N LYS A 125 -0.83 22.45 8.82
CA LYS A 125 0.16 21.56 9.41
C LYS A 125 -0.52 20.30 9.91
N LEU A 126 -0.18 19.16 9.32
CA LEU A 126 -0.80 17.88 9.62
C LEU A 126 0.22 16.91 10.23
N GLN A 127 -0.22 16.15 11.21
CA GLN A 127 0.57 15.09 11.83
C GLN A 127 -0.12 13.74 11.63
N PRO A 128 0.51 12.77 10.94
CA PRO A 128 -0.04 11.43 10.89
C PRO A 128 0.03 10.79 12.28
N ASP A 129 -1.02 10.06 12.66
CA ASP A 129 -1.04 9.30 13.90
C ASP A 129 0.00 8.19 13.86
N GLY A 130 0.24 7.55 12.72
CA GLY A 130 1.20 6.44 12.56
C GLY A 130 2.33 6.76 11.58
N ILE A 131 3.40 5.96 11.64
CA ILE A 131 4.45 5.94 10.61
C ILE A 131 3.90 5.35 9.31
N GLY A 132 4.41 5.83 8.18
CA GLY A 132 4.10 5.29 6.85
C GLY A 132 3.29 6.21 5.93
N PHE A 133 2.57 7.23 6.43
CA PHE A 133 1.86 8.17 5.54
C PHE A 133 2.83 8.99 4.68
N SER A 134 3.87 9.55 5.29
CA SER A 134 4.92 10.31 4.56
C SER A 134 5.72 9.45 3.60
N ASP A 135 5.72 8.14 3.83
CA ASP A 135 6.36 7.15 2.97
C ASP A 135 5.51 6.80 1.76
N LEU A 136 4.24 7.23 1.76
CA LEU A 136 3.39 7.01 0.62
C LEU A 136 3.95 7.79 -0.58
N PRO A 137 4.02 7.11 -1.75
CA PRO A 137 4.28 7.76 -3.03
C PRO A 137 3.22 8.82 -3.30
N ASN A 138 3.61 9.99 -3.79
CA ASN A 138 2.66 11.07 -4.08
C ASN A 138 1.70 11.36 -2.90
N HIS A 139 2.14 11.22 -1.64
CA HIS A 139 1.32 11.48 -0.45
C HIS A 139 0.60 12.84 -0.50
N LYS A 140 1.21 13.83 -1.17
CA LYS A 140 0.61 15.13 -1.44
C LYS A 140 -0.65 15.03 -2.31
N ALA A 141 -0.61 14.29 -3.41
CA ALA A 141 -1.76 14.10 -4.30
C ALA A 141 -2.87 13.29 -3.60
N ILE A 142 -2.51 12.23 -2.86
CA ILE A 142 -3.46 11.44 -2.07
C ILE A 142 -4.19 12.33 -1.06
N LEU A 143 -3.41 13.17 -0.35
CA LEU A 143 -3.97 14.13 0.59
C LEU A 143 -4.87 15.15 -0.10
N GLU A 144 -4.46 15.69 -1.24
CA GLU A 144 -5.24 16.64 -2.02
C GLU A 144 -6.58 16.04 -2.47
N THR A 145 -6.58 14.82 -2.99
CA THR A 145 -7.80 14.07 -3.36
C THR A 145 -8.70 13.89 -2.15
N SER A 146 -8.13 13.57 -0.99
CA SER A 146 -8.89 13.47 0.25
C SER A 146 -9.50 14.82 0.64
N LEU A 147 -8.71 15.90 0.66
CA LEU A 147 -9.15 17.24 1.04
C LEU A 147 -10.27 17.79 0.15
N ARG A 148 -10.30 17.43 -1.14
CA ARG A 148 -11.39 17.80 -2.06
C ARG A 148 -12.77 17.28 -1.62
N GLN A 149 -12.82 16.23 -0.79
CA GLN A 149 -14.07 15.72 -0.25
C GLN A 149 -14.61 16.58 0.90
N HIS A 150 -13.75 17.40 1.52
CA HIS A 150 -14.08 18.27 2.63
C HIS A 150 -14.30 19.72 2.18
N ALA A 151 -15.13 20.44 2.91
CA ALA A 151 -15.39 21.87 2.74
C ALA A 151 -14.56 22.71 3.72
N THR A 152 -14.23 22.14 4.88
CA THR A 152 -13.60 22.81 6.00
C THR A 152 -12.52 21.93 6.64
N LEU A 153 -11.60 22.58 7.34
CA LEU A 153 -10.69 21.95 8.30
C LEU A 153 -10.70 22.76 9.58
N SER A 154 -10.75 22.10 10.73
CA SER A 154 -10.57 22.70 12.05
C SER A 154 -9.30 22.18 12.70
N GLN A 155 -8.69 23.02 13.53
CA GLN A 155 -7.56 22.62 14.37
C GLN A 155 -8.02 21.53 15.34
N ASP A 156 -7.13 20.56 15.60
CA ASP A 156 -7.36 19.36 16.41
C ASP A 156 -8.28 18.29 15.79
N ASP A 157 -8.93 18.56 14.65
CA ASP A 157 -9.67 17.54 13.92
C ASP A 157 -8.74 16.46 13.37
N VAL A 158 -9.27 15.23 13.25
CA VAL A 158 -8.58 14.11 12.62
C VAL A 158 -9.14 13.89 11.22
N LEU A 159 -8.31 14.14 10.21
CA LEU A 159 -8.57 13.83 8.82
C LEU A 159 -8.25 12.36 8.55
N THR A 160 -9.20 11.64 7.93
CA THR A 160 -9.00 10.24 7.56
C THR A 160 -8.72 10.14 6.07
N VAL A 161 -7.53 9.68 5.72
CA VAL A 161 -7.06 9.53 4.34
C VAL A 161 -6.96 8.05 3.99
N LYS A 162 -7.53 7.63 2.86
CA LYS A 162 -7.49 6.24 2.40
C LYS A 162 -6.52 6.07 1.24
N TYR A 163 -5.75 5.00 1.26
CA TYR A 163 -4.88 4.60 0.15
C TYR A 163 -4.92 3.07 -0.03
N GLY A 164 -5.54 2.60 -1.11
CA GLY A 164 -5.84 1.17 -1.28
C GLY A 164 -6.75 0.67 -0.14
N GLU A 165 -6.29 -0.34 0.59
CA GLU A 165 -7.00 -0.90 1.77
C GLU A 165 -6.63 -0.19 3.08
N LEU A 166 -5.67 0.73 3.05
CA LEU A 166 -5.12 1.35 4.25
C LEU A 166 -5.86 2.63 4.59
N THR A 167 -6.02 2.87 5.88
CA THR A 167 -6.63 4.08 6.41
C THR A 167 -5.64 4.78 7.32
N TYR A 168 -5.21 5.96 6.93
CA TYR A 168 -4.31 6.84 7.66
C TYR A 168 -5.11 7.93 8.37
N LYS A 169 -4.77 8.21 9.62
CA LYS A 169 -5.35 9.30 10.41
C LYS A 169 -4.32 10.40 10.53
N LEU A 170 -4.72 11.62 10.18
CA LEU A 170 -3.88 12.80 10.22
C LEU A 170 -4.54 13.85 11.11
N ARG A 171 -3.94 14.17 12.23
CA ARG A 171 -4.36 15.24 13.12
C ARG A 171 -3.96 16.59 12.56
N VAL A 172 -4.88 17.55 12.59
CA VAL A 172 -4.63 18.94 12.21
C VAL A 172 -3.99 19.68 13.39
N LEU A 173 -2.72 20.08 13.27
CA LEU A 173 -2.00 20.78 14.35
C LEU A 173 -2.16 22.30 14.27
N GLU A 174 -2.07 22.86 13.07
CA GLU A 174 -2.09 24.32 12.86
C GLU A 174 -2.71 24.65 11.51
N LEU A 175 -3.48 25.73 11.46
CA LEU A 175 -4.14 26.24 10.26
C LEU A 175 -3.91 27.76 10.13
N LYS A 176 -3.84 28.26 8.90
CA LYS A 176 -3.80 29.72 8.62
C LYS A 176 -4.82 30.12 7.58
N PRO A 177 -5.49 31.28 7.75
CA PRO A 177 -5.19 32.34 8.73
C PRO A 177 -5.89 32.21 10.09
N SER A 178 -6.66 31.15 10.32
CA SER A 178 -7.47 30.97 11.53
C SER A 178 -7.48 29.50 11.94
N SER A 179 -7.90 29.19 13.17
CA SER A 179 -8.00 27.82 13.71
C SER A 179 -9.08 26.98 13.03
N SER A 180 -9.85 27.55 12.11
CA SER A 180 -10.74 26.83 11.21
C SER A 180 -10.79 27.56 9.88
N ILE A 181 -10.69 26.82 8.79
CA ILE A 181 -10.54 27.35 7.42
C ILE A 181 -11.47 26.65 6.46
N SER A 182 -11.77 27.33 5.35
CA SER A 182 -12.37 26.71 4.17
C SER A 182 -11.29 26.10 3.29
N VAL A 183 -11.51 24.87 2.84
CA VAL A 183 -10.65 24.16 1.87
C VAL A 183 -11.28 24.03 0.48
N LEU A 184 -12.41 24.70 0.25
CA LEU A 184 -13.09 24.72 -1.04
C LEU A 184 -12.35 25.63 -2.03
N GLU A 185 -11.99 25.06 -3.19
CA GLU A 185 -11.40 25.79 -4.33
C GLU A 185 -10.27 26.73 -3.89
N THR A 186 -9.33 26.17 -3.15
CA THR A 186 -8.18 26.90 -2.63
C THR A 186 -6.93 26.03 -2.66
N ASP A 187 -5.81 26.66 -2.98
CA ASP A 187 -4.50 26.02 -2.93
C ASP A 187 -3.95 26.22 -1.52
N ILE A 188 -3.85 25.14 -0.76
CA ILE A 188 -3.35 25.16 0.62
C ILE A 188 -1.96 24.54 0.62
N GLU A 189 -1.00 25.24 1.20
CA GLU A 189 0.31 24.66 1.49
C GLU A 189 0.19 23.69 2.67
N VAL A 190 0.56 22.42 2.47
CA VAL A 190 0.49 21.40 3.51
C VAL A 190 1.88 20.99 3.97
N ASP A 191 2.13 21.16 5.27
CA ASP A 191 3.32 20.66 5.97
C ASP A 191 2.96 19.38 6.75
N ILE A 192 3.64 18.28 6.45
CA ILE A 192 3.44 16.98 7.12
C ILE A 192 4.62 16.77 8.08
N VAL A 193 4.33 16.73 9.37
CA VAL A 193 5.35 16.47 10.39
C VAL A 193 5.48 14.98 10.70
N ASN A 194 6.57 14.61 11.37
CA ASN A 194 6.77 13.24 11.86
C ASN A 194 5.66 12.85 12.87
N PRO A 195 5.26 11.57 12.90
CA PRO A 195 4.27 11.07 13.85
C PRO A 195 4.76 11.27 15.29
N GLY A 196 3.80 11.45 16.21
CA GLY A 196 4.09 11.53 17.63
C GLY A 196 4.66 10.22 18.16
N VAL A 197 5.59 10.30 19.10
CA VAL A 197 6.31 9.16 19.70
C VAL A 197 5.36 8.17 20.42
N GLU A 198 4.12 8.56 20.69
CA GLU A 198 3.14 7.78 21.47
C GLU A 198 2.28 6.80 20.67
N SER A 199 2.48 6.67 19.35
CA SER A 199 1.59 5.84 18.52
C SER A 199 2.13 4.42 18.31
N GLU A 200 2.19 3.66 19.41
CA GLU A 200 2.38 2.21 19.37
C GLU A 200 1.05 1.48 19.12
N ARG A 201 0.23 1.96 18.18
CA ARG A 201 -0.95 1.19 17.75
C ARG A 201 -0.50 0.11 16.76
N THR A 202 -0.38 -1.10 17.30
CA THR A 202 0.05 -2.37 16.68
C THR A 202 -0.76 -2.84 15.47
N ASP A 203 -1.88 -2.21 15.13
CA ASP A 203 -2.77 -2.65 14.04
C ASP A 203 -2.44 -2.03 12.67
N GLN A 204 -1.45 -1.14 12.57
CA GLN A 204 -1.01 -0.58 11.30
C GLN A 204 0.34 -1.19 10.88
N TYR A 205 0.36 -1.77 9.69
CA TYR A 205 1.58 -2.25 9.05
C TYR A 205 2.57 -1.10 8.86
N VAL A 206 3.72 -1.23 9.50
CA VAL A 206 4.81 -0.25 9.42
C VAL A 206 5.83 -0.71 8.39
N LEU A 207 6.17 0.18 7.43
CA LEU A 207 7.32 -0.02 6.56
C LEU A 207 8.61 0.46 7.22
N LYS A 208 9.45 -0.47 7.66
CA LYS A 208 10.77 -0.14 8.19
C LYS A 208 11.75 0.15 7.04
N PRO A 209 12.49 1.28 7.05
CA PRO A 209 13.50 1.53 6.04
C PRO A 209 14.64 0.51 6.15
N LEU A 210 15.09 -0.01 5.00
CA LEU A 210 16.20 -0.95 4.87
C LEU A 210 17.16 -0.42 3.82
N ALA A 211 18.37 -0.05 4.24
CA ALA A 211 19.41 0.45 3.34
C ALA A 211 20.21 -0.70 2.73
N PHE A 212 20.75 -0.49 1.52
CA PHE A 212 21.67 -1.44 0.92
C PHE A 212 22.89 -1.69 1.81
N GLY A 213 23.23 -2.97 2.02
CA GLY A 213 24.33 -3.37 2.89
C GLY A 213 23.99 -3.41 4.37
N ALA A 214 22.85 -2.85 4.79
CA ALA A 214 22.36 -2.93 6.15
C ALA A 214 21.50 -4.18 6.34
N SER A 215 21.40 -4.61 7.59
CA SER A 215 20.58 -5.74 7.99
C SER A 215 19.72 -5.35 9.18
N GLU A 216 18.44 -5.72 9.13
CA GLU A 216 17.48 -5.45 10.20
C GLU A 216 17.03 -6.76 10.83
N SER A 217 16.91 -6.78 12.15
CA SER A 217 16.37 -7.93 12.87
C SER A 217 14.88 -7.77 13.12
N GLY A 218 14.14 -8.87 13.05
CA GLY A 218 12.71 -8.89 13.28
C GLY A 218 12.25 -10.16 13.97
N LEU A 219 11.04 -10.11 14.51
CA LEU A 219 10.32 -11.26 15.04
C LEU A 219 8.93 -11.24 14.40
N VAL A 220 8.50 -12.38 13.85
CA VAL A 220 7.19 -12.53 13.22
C VAL A 220 6.52 -13.78 13.74
N GLU A 221 5.24 -13.64 14.10
CA GLU A 221 4.38 -14.75 14.52
C GLU A 221 3.65 -15.37 13.33
N GLU A 222 3.19 -16.61 13.48
CA GLU A 222 2.43 -17.31 12.45
C GLU A 222 1.19 -16.51 12.02
N GLY A 223 1.03 -16.30 10.72
CA GLY A 223 -0.08 -15.53 10.16
C GLY A 223 0.14 -14.03 10.06
N ASN A 224 1.19 -13.49 10.69
CA ASN A 224 1.48 -12.05 10.71
C ASN A 224 2.55 -11.66 9.68
N TYR A 225 2.58 -10.37 9.37
CA TYR A 225 3.54 -9.77 8.44
C TYR A 225 4.38 -8.68 9.11
N MET A 226 5.64 -8.60 8.70
CA MET A 226 6.54 -7.51 9.00
C MET A 226 7.05 -6.90 7.69
N TYR A 227 7.01 -5.58 7.58
CA TYR A 227 7.28 -4.91 6.31
C TYR A 227 8.53 -4.04 6.36
N TYR A 228 9.25 -4.04 5.26
CA TYR A 228 10.44 -3.22 5.04
C TYR A 228 10.35 -2.53 3.69
N LYS A 229 11.12 -1.46 3.50
CA LYS A 229 11.21 -0.75 2.22
C LYS A 229 12.65 -0.42 1.88
N PHE A 230 12.99 -0.46 0.60
CA PHE A 230 14.25 0.03 0.07
C PHE A 230 14.00 0.73 -1.27
N SER A 231 14.91 1.59 -1.72
CA SER A 231 14.75 2.36 -2.96
C SER A 231 15.96 2.14 -3.86
N ILE A 232 15.68 1.90 -5.14
CA ILE A 232 16.69 1.86 -6.21
C ILE A 232 16.69 3.23 -6.87
N ASP A 233 17.79 3.96 -6.74
CA ASP A 233 18.04 5.23 -7.42
C ASP A 233 18.58 5.01 -8.84
N ASP A 234 18.63 6.09 -9.62
CA ASP A 234 19.10 6.06 -11.01
C ASP A 234 20.55 5.56 -11.10
N ASP A 235 21.42 5.98 -10.18
CA ASP A 235 22.83 5.56 -10.11
C ASP A 235 22.98 4.05 -9.87
N THR A 236 22.18 3.46 -8.97
CA THR A 236 22.19 2.02 -8.73
C THR A 236 21.60 1.27 -9.92
N TRP A 237 20.56 1.82 -10.56
CA TRP A 237 19.95 1.22 -11.75
C TRP A 237 20.89 1.18 -12.95
N GLU A 238 21.64 2.26 -13.20
CA GLU A 238 22.64 2.28 -14.28
C GLU A 238 23.68 1.17 -14.11
N LYS A 239 24.16 0.94 -12.87
CA LYS A 239 25.08 -0.16 -12.55
C LYS A 239 24.47 -1.55 -12.78
N LEU A 240 23.17 -1.73 -12.50
CA LEU A 240 22.45 -2.98 -12.74
C LEU A 240 22.32 -3.31 -14.24
N VAL A 241 22.19 -2.27 -15.07
CA VAL A 241 22.10 -2.41 -16.53
C VAL A 241 23.49 -2.58 -17.17
N SER A 242 24.52 -1.93 -16.64
CA SER A 242 25.87 -1.93 -17.23
C SER A 242 26.71 -3.17 -16.88
N ASP A 243 26.64 -3.66 -15.64
CA ASP A 243 27.62 -4.62 -15.11
C ASP A 243 27.04 -6.03 -14.79
N ASP A 244 25.83 -6.35 -15.27
CA ASP A 244 25.10 -7.62 -14.96
C ASP A 244 25.04 -7.90 -13.44
N VAL A 245 24.96 -6.82 -12.67
CA VAL A 245 24.84 -6.80 -11.21
C VAL A 245 23.43 -7.23 -10.83
N LYS A 246 23.29 -7.93 -9.70
CA LYS A 246 21.99 -8.41 -9.21
C LYS A 246 21.71 -7.87 -7.82
N ILE A 247 20.44 -7.62 -7.51
CA ILE A 247 20.01 -7.31 -6.15
C ILE A 247 19.69 -8.63 -5.47
N GLU A 248 20.33 -8.87 -4.34
CA GLU A 248 20.10 -10.02 -3.48
C GLU A 248 19.33 -9.56 -2.24
N VAL A 249 18.08 -10.03 -2.11
CA VAL A 249 17.28 -9.87 -0.89
C VAL A 249 17.37 -11.16 -0.10
N LYS A 250 17.88 -11.08 1.13
CA LYS A 250 18.15 -12.25 1.97
C LYS A 250 17.41 -12.16 3.30
N ILE A 251 16.80 -13.27 3.71
CA ILE A 251 16.30 -13.49 5.07
C ILE A 251 17.07 -14.65 5.68
N ASP A 252 17.73 -14.41 6.80
CA ASP A 252 18.33 -15.45 7.63
C ASP A 252 17.45 -15.68 8.85
N ALA A 253 16.76 -16.83 8.90
CA ALA A 253 15.90 -17.22 10.01
C ALA A 253 16.69 -18.02 11.06
N GLU A 254 16.49 -17.74 12.35
CA GLU A 254 17.04 -18.56 13.43
C GLU A 254 16.33 -19.93 13.45
N ALA A 255 17.10 -21.02 13.63
CA ALA A 255 16.63 -22.40 13.56
C ALA A 255 15.78 -22.85 14.78
N ASN A 256 14.80 -22.05 15.20
CA ASN A 256 14.00 -22.26 16.40
C ASN A 256 12.61 -22.87 16.11
N GLY A 257 12.50 -23.73 15.08
CA GLY A 257 11.27 -24.46 14.76
C GLY A 257 10.17 -23.65 14.07
N GLY A 258 10.43 -22.37 13.79
CA GLY A 258 9.58 -21.51 12.98
C GLY A 258 10.09 -21.37 11.55
N ASP A 259 9.21 -20.95 10.64
CA ASP A 259 9.55 -20.69 9.24
C ASP A 259 8.84 -19.43 8.73
N THR A 260 9.45 -18.76 7.75
CA THR A 260 8.93 -17.52 7.18
C THR A 260 8.62 -17.68 5.70
N ASP A 261 8.03 -16.68 5.06
CA ASP A 261 8.00 -16.46 3.61
C ASP A 261 8.39 -15.02 3.28
N LEU A 262 9.00 -14.81 2.12
CA LEU A 262 9.39 -13.49 1.63
C LEU A 262 8.53 -13.11 0.44
N TYR A 263 7.96 -11.92 0.47
CA TYR A 263 7.24 -11.31 -0.66
C TYR A 263 7.83 -9.93 -0.96
N VAL A 264 7.97 -9.60 -2.23
CA VAL A 264 8.52 -8.33 -2.69
C VAL A 264 7.61 -7.73 -3.76
N SER A 265 7.39 -6.43 -3.69
CA SER A 265 6.69 -5.68 -4.72
C SER A 265 7.38 -4.35 -4.97
N LYS A 266 7.30 -3.89 -6.21
CA LYS A 266 7.56 -2.50 -6.54
C LYS A 266 6.32 -1.67 -6.24
N HIS A 267 6.57 -0.43 -5.83
CA HIS A 267 5.57 0.64 -5.84
C HIS A 267 4.75 0.62 -7.16
N PRO A 268 3.40 0.65 -7.12
CA PRO A 268 2.52 1.21 -6.07
C PRO A 268 2.06 0.23 -4.98
N LEU A 269 2.40 -1.05 -5.07
CA LEU A 269 1.99 -2.02 -4.05
C LEU A 269 2.89 -1.90 -2.82
N ILE A 270 2.35 -1.35 -1.73
CA ILE A 270 3.10 -0.98 -0.53
C ILE A 270 3.23 -2.14 0.46
N PHE A 271 2.18 -2.96 0.58
CA PHE A 271 2.15 -4.11 1.49
C PHE A 271 1.97 -5.38 0.69
N PRO A 272 3.06 -5.94 0.13
CA PRO A 272 2.98 -7.21 -0.55
C PRO A 272 2.54 -8.29 0.43
N ASN A 273 1.67 -9.16 -0.02
CA ASN A 273 1.15 -10.26 0.78
C ASN A 273 1.16 -11.54 -0.04
N ARG A 274 0.74 -12.65 0.58
CA ARG A 274 0.67 -13.97 -0.07
C ARG A 274 -0.09 -14.01 -1.41
N HIS A 275 -0.96 -13.02 -1.64
CA HIS A 275 -1.84 -12.90 -2.79
C HIS A 275 -1.32 -11.85 -3.79
N GLN A 276 -0.96 -10.67 -3.31
CA GLN A 276 -0.49 -9.57 -4.13
C GLN A 276 0.99 -9.32 -3.88
N HIS A 277 1.84 -9.67 -4.85
CA HIS A 277 3.27 -9.40 -4.87
C HIS A 277 3.82 -9.58 -6.29
N GLU A 278 5.06 -9.15 -6.54
CA GLU A 278 5.74 -9.35 -7.83
C GLU A 278 6.78 -10.47 -7.76
N TRP A 279 7.45 -10.60 -6.62
CA TRP A 279 8.43 -11.66 -6.39
C TRP A 279 8.24 -12.30 -5.02
N SER A 280 8.65 -13.56 -4.87
CA SER A 280 8.55 -14.28 -3.60
C SER A 280 9.54 -15.43 -3.46
N SER A 281 9.88 -15.79 -2.21
CA SER A 281 10.66 -16.98 -1.87
C SER A 281 10.00 -17.75 -0.72
N HIS A 282 9.87 -19.06 -0.92
CA HIS A 282 9.20 -19.99 0.00
C HIS A 282 10.15 -21.05 0.55
N ASP A 283 11.45 -20.88 0.35
CA ASP A 283 12.48 -21.83 0.79
C ASP A 283 12.40 -22.04 2.31
N VAL A 284 12.70 -23.25 2.79
CA VAL A 284 12.67 -23.53 4.23
C VAL A 284 13.93 -22.98 4.88
N GLY A 285 13.77 -22.18 5.94
CA GLY A 285 14.90 -21.56 6.64
C GLY A 285 15.35 -20.25 6.00
N SER A 286 16.65 -20.14 5.66
CA SER A 286 17.17 -18.93 5.00
C SER A 286 16.65 -18.81 3.57
N LYS A 287 16.25 -17.60 3.19
CA LYS A 287 15.69 -17.28 1.87
C LYS A 287 16.60 -16.32 1.15
N THR A 288 16.82 -16.58 -0.12
CA THR A 288 17.52 -15.66 -1.01
C THR A 288 16.68 -15.44 -2.26
N LEU A 289 16.32 -14.19 -2.50
CA LEU A 289 15.64 -13.76 -3.72
C LEU A 289 16.58 -12.86 -4.51
N ILE A 290 16.79 -13.20 -5.78
CA ILE A 290 17.71 -12.49 -6.67
C ILE A 290 16.88 -11.75 -7.74
N LEU A 291 16.97 -10.42 -7.74
CA LEU A 291 16.35 -9.55 -8.74
C LEU A 291 17.41 -9.10 -9.74
N SER A 292 17.10 -9.18 -11.03
CA SER A 292 18.03 -8.88 -12.12
C SER A 292 17.45 -7.87 -13.10
N SER A 293 18.31 -7.18 -13.86
CA SER A 293 17.86 -6.25 -14.92
C SER A 293 17.05 -6.90 -16.04
N LYS A 294 16.99 -8.24 -16.09
CA LYS A 294 16.14 -9.01 -17.02
C LYS A 294 14.69 -9.09 -16.57
N ASP A 295 14.40 -8.77 -15.31
CA ASP A 295 13.05 -8.77 -14.76
C ASP A 295 12.28 -7.56 -15.27
N ARG A 296 11.18 -7.81 -16.00
CA ARG A 296 10.41 -6.79 -16.73
C ARG A 296 9.86 -5.67 -15.84
N ASN A 297 9.65 -5.95 -14.55
CA ASN A 297 9.09 -5.00 -13.58
C ASN A 297 10.16 -4.33 -12.71
N LEU A 298 11.43 -4.74 -12.81
CA LEU A 298 12.52 -4.10 -12.08
C LEU A 298 12.91 -2.79 -12.76
N GLY A 299 13.21 -1.77 -11.96
CA GLY A 299 13.62 -0.44 -12.41
C GLY A 299 13.88 0.51 -11.23
N THR A 300 14.08 1.78 -11.50
CA THR A 300 14.20 2.79 -10.43
C THR A 300 12.87 2.93 -9.69
N GLY A 301 12.94 3.26 -8.40
CA GLY A 301 11.78 3.43 -7.53
C GLY A 301 11.89 2.70 -6.19
N THR A 302 10.79 2.76 -5.43
CA THR A 302 10.68 2.16 -4.09
C THR A 302 10.11 0.76 -4.17
N TYR A 303 10.70 -0.14 -3.39
CA TYR A 303 10.32 -1.53 -3.24
C TYR A 303 9.92 -1.80 -1.81
N SER A 304 8.90 -2.61 -1.65
CA SER A 304 8.42 -3.09 -0.37
C SER A 304 8.71 -4.58 -0.24
N LEU A 305 9.12 -4.97 0.96
CA LEU A 305 9.41 -6.33 1.37
C LEU A 305 8.41 -6.70 2.46
N ALA A 306 7.87 -7.91 2.41
CA ALA A 306 7.05 -8.47 3.48
C ALA A 306 7.63 -9.81 3.91
N VAL A 307 7.92 -9.90 5.21
CA VAL A 307 8.31 -11.13 5.88
C VAL A 307 7.07 -11.68 6.57
N TYR A 308 6.59 -12.82 6.10
CA TYR A 308 5.40 -13.50 6.62
C TYR A 308 5.81 -14.64 7.54
N GLY A 309 5.19 -14.75 8.72
CA GLY A 309 5.35 -15.92 9.59
C GLY A 309 4.53 -17.09 9.06
N PHE A 310 5.18 -18.10 8.48
CA PHE A 310 4.51 -19.26 7.91
C PHE A 310 4.14 -20.30 8.96
N LYS A 311 5.04 -20.55 9.91
CA LYS A 311 4.83 -21.53 10.99
C LYS A 311 5.57 -21.08 12.24
N GLY A 312 4.88 -21.08 13.38
CA GLY A 312 5.45 -20.68 14.67
C GLY A 312 5.98 -19.24 14.69
N THR A 313 6.63 -18.88 15.80
CA THR A 313 7.28 -17.57 15.95
C THR A 313 8.72 -17.66 15.49
N THR A 314 9.09 -16.84 14.49
CA THR A 314 10.42 -16.88 13.88
C THR A 314 11.13 -15.55 14.10
N LYS A 315 12.35 -15.64 14.66
CA LYS A 315 13.30 -14.53 14.70
C LYS A 315 14.18 -14.59 13.45
N TYR A 316 14.35 -13.46 12.78
CA TYR A 316 15.05 -13.40 11.51
C TYR A 316 15.87 -12.12 11.38
N GLN A 317 16.79 -12.13 10.41
CA GLN A 317 17.53 -10.98 9.95
C GLN A 317 17.29 -10.79 8.45
N VAL A 318 16.81 -9.63 8.03
CA VAL A 318 16.57 -9.28 6.63
C VAL A 318 17.65 -8.32 6.14
N SER A 319 18.13 -8.51 4.91
CA SER A 319 19.14 -7.65 4.29
C SER A 319 18.92 -7.53 2.78
N VAL A 320 19.39 -6.42 2.22
CA VAL A 320 19.39 -6.20 0.76
C VAL A 320 20.81 -5.82 0.36
N HIS A 321 21.39 -6.59 -0.56
CA HIS A 321 22.74 -6.40 -1.05
C HIS A 321 22.74 -6.26 -2.57
N VAL A 322 23.69 -5.47 -3.07
CA VAL A 322 24.01 -5.40 -4.48
C VAL A 322 25.16 -6.37 -4.72
N GLN A 323 24.88 -7.50 -5.36
CA GLN A 323 25.85 -8.54 -5.64
C GLN A 323 26.52 -8.24 -6.99
N GLU A 324 27.76 -7.77 -6.92
CA GLU A 324 28.62 -7.68 -8.10
C GLU A 324 29.01 -9.08 -8.55
N ASN A 325 28.89 -9.36 -9.85
CA ASN A 325 29.29 -10.63 -10.42
C ASN A 325 30.83 -10.69 -10.44
N SER A 326 31.43 -10.87 -9.27
CA SER A 326 32.83 -11.21 -9.16
C SER A 326 33.01 -12.51 -9.90
N LYS A 327 33.71 -12.47 -11.04
CA LYS A 327 34.37 -13.65 -11.61
C LYS A 327 35.34 -14.16 -10.53
N HIS A 328 34.84 -14.94 -9.58
CA HIS A 328 35.64 -15.62 -8.60
C HIS A 328 36.54 -16.56 -9.39
N LYS A 329 37.80 -16.15 -9.56
CA LYS A 329 38.88 -17.10 -9.75
C LYS A 329 38.85 -18.02 -8.53
N VAL A 330 38.28 -19.20 -8.73
CA VAL A 330 38.41 -20.34 -7.84
C VAL A 330 39.89 -20.51 -7.52
N GLY A 331 40.18 -20.71 -6.23
CA GLY A 331 41.48 -20.45 -5.59
C GLY A 331 42.71 -20.90 -6.36
N GLN A 332 43.62 -19.94 -6.60
CA GLN A 332 45.02 -20.26 -6.85
C GLN A 332 45.71 -20.42 -5.50
N GLN A 333 45.72 -21.65 -4.98
CA GLN A 333 46.85 -22.07 -4.16
C GLN A 333 48.07 -22.14 -5.08
N ALA A 334 49.08 -21.34 -4.76
CA ALA A 334 50.36 -21.36 -5.42
C ALA A 334 51.01 -22.74 -5.25
N THR A 335 51.04 -23.51 -6.34
CA THR A 335 52.08 -24.51 -6.58
C THR A 335 52.54 -24.34 -8.03
N HIS A 336 53.84 -24.09 -8.18
CA HIS A 336 54.50 -24.12 -9.46
C HIS A 336 54.38 -25.53 -10.08
N SER A 337 54.08 -25.59 -11.38
CA SER A 337 54.77 -26.35 -12.43
C SER A 337 53.91 -27.20 -13.37
N SER A 338 54.15 -26.95 -14.67
CA SER A 338 53.84 -27.75 -15.87
C SER A 338 52.37 -27.96 -16.26
N SER A 339 52.04 -27.36 -17.41
CA SER A 339 50.93 -27.77 -18.27
C SER A 339 51.19 -29.17 -18.82
N MET A 340 50.61 -30.18 -18.18
CA MET A 340 50.29 -31.45 -18.86
C MET A 340 48.79 -31.39 -19.15
N GLU A 341 48.40 -31.56 -20.42
CA GLU A 341 47.00 -31.88 -20.76
C GLU A 341 46.65 -33.20 -20.07
N VAL A 342 45.88 -33.11 -18.98
CA VAL A 342 45.38 -34.29 -18.29
C VAL A 342 44.13 -34.73 -19.04
N ASP A 343 44.22 -35.88 -19.70
CA ASP A 343 43.06 -36.56 -20.28
C ASP A 343 42.01 -36.80 -19.17
N THR A 344 40.78 -36.33 -19.37
CA THR A 344 39.66 -36.44 -18.41
C THR A 344 38.49 -37.15 -19.08
N VAL A 345 37.82 -38.03 -18.33
CA VAL A 345 36.69 -38.83 -18.79
C VAL A 345 35.50 -38.57 -17.88
N GLU A 346 34.31 -38.48 -18.47
CA GLU A 346 33.06 -38.31 -17.74
C GLU A 346 32.67 -39.60 -17.00
N CYS A 347 32.45 -39.50 -15.69
CA CYS A 347 31.96 -40.60 -14.87
C CYS A 347 30.53 -40.98 -15.27
N ARG A 348 30.31 -42.27 -15.54
CA ARG A 348 29.00 -42.77 -16.00
C ARG A 348 27.87 -42.53 -14.98
N ASN A 349 28.21 -42.48 -13.68
CA ASN A 349 27.27 -42.34 -12.57
C ASN A 349 27.02 -40.87 -12.20
N CYS A 350 28.04 -40.11 -11.79
CA CYS A 350 27.86 -38.73 -11.34
C CYS A 350 27.99 -37.65 -12.41
N LYS A 351 28.34 -38.01 -13.65
CA LYS A 351 28.53 -37.08 -14.77
C LYS A 351 29.64 -36.03 -14.59
N HIS A 352 30.47 -36.17 -13.55
CA HIS A 352 31.66 -35.34 -13.40
C HIS A 352 32.82 -35.83 -14.26
N PHE A 353 33.61 -34.89 -14.78
CA PHE A 353 34.85 -35.17 -15.49
C PHE A 353 35.97 -35.47 -14.51
N ILE A 354 36.52 -36.67 -14.58
CA ILE A 354 37.56 -37.18 -13.69
C ILE A 354 38.79 -37.53 -14.54
N PRO A 355 40.03 -37.28 -14.07
CA PRO A 355 41.22 -37.69 -14.79
C PRO A 355 41.19 -39.19 -15.17
N SER A 356 41.55 -39.51 -16.43
CA SER A 356 41.52 -40.88 -16.99
C SER A 356 42.28 -41.89 -16.13
N ARG A 357 43.34 -41.44 -15.43
CA ARG A 357 44.14 -42.27 -14.51
C ARG A 357 43.41 -42.69 -13.23
N SER A 358 42.38 -41.96 -12.80
CA SER A 358 41.65 -42.18 -11.55
C SER A 358 40.18 -42.56 -11.75
N ILE A 359 39.69 -42.58 -12.98
CA ILE A 359 38.28 -42.84 -13.31
C ILE A 359 37.80 -44.19 -12.76
N ALA A 360 38.59 -45.26 -12.88
CA ALA A 360 38.18 -46.59 -12.42
C ALA A 360 37.98 -46.63 -10.89
N LEU A 361 38.85 -45.97 -10.12
CA LEU A 361 38.73 -45.88 -8.66
C LEU A 361 37.54 -44.99 -8.27
N HIS A 362 37.38 -43.85 -8.95
CA HIS A 362 36.27 -42.95 -8.74
C HIS A 362 34.92 -43.61 -9.05
N GLU A 363 34.77 -44.25 -10.21
CA GLU A 363 33.52 -44.92 -10.61
C GLU A 363 33.13 -46.00 -9.59
N ALA A 364 34.09 -46.82 -9.16
CA ALA A 364 33.83 -47.85 -8.16
C ALA A 364 33.42 -47.28 -6.79
N TYR A 365 33.98 -46.13 -6.39
CA TYR A 365 33.58 -45.46 -5.15
C TYR A 365 32.22 -44.75 -5.30
N CYS A 366 32.04 -44.04 -6.40
CA CYS A 366 30.87 -43.25 -6.75
C CYS A 366 29.63 -44.15 -6.89
N SER A 367 29.73 -45.29 -7.58
CA SER A 367 28.60 -46.23 -7.72
C SER A 367 28.19 -46.89 -6.40
N ARG A 368 29.07 -46.89 -5.40
CA ARG A 368 28.81 -47.47 -4.07
C ARG A 368 28.21 -46.49 -3.07
N HIS A 369 28.42 -45.20 -3.26
CA HIS A 369 27.99 -44.17 -2.30
C HIS A 369 26.95 -43.22 -2.88
N ASN A 370 26.84 -43.15 -4.21
CA ASN A 370 25.93 -42.23 -4.89
C ASN A 370 24.96 -43.00 -5.79
N VAL A 371 23.73 -42.52 -5.81
CA VAL A 371 22.64 -43.01 -6.64
C VAL A 371 22.06 -41.86 -7.45
N VAL A 372 21.81 -42.11 -8.73
CA VAL A 372 21.07 -41.17 -9.59
C VAL A 372 19.59 -41.34 -9.27
N CYS A 373 18.89 -40.23 -9.07
CA CYS A 373 17.46 -40.24 -8.86
C CYS A 373 16.75 -40.97 -10.02
N PRO A 374 15.89 -41.98 -9.75
CA PRO A 374 15.22 -42.74 -10.79
C PRO A 374 14.04 -41.99 -11.44
N HIS A 375 13.64 -40.84 -10.90
CA HIS A 375 12.54 -40.05 -11.44
C HIS A 375 12.89 -39.48 -12.82
N ALA A 376 12.00 -39.68 -13.79
CA ALA A 376 12.21 -39.25 -15.16
C ALA A 376 12.36 -37.72 -15.22
N GLY A 377 13.49 -37.25 -15.73
CA GLY A 377 13.78 -35.81 -15.85
C GLY A 377 14.45 -35.17 -14.62
N CYS A 378 14.61 -35.87 -13.49
CA CYS A 378 15.31 -35.31 -12.33
C CYS A 378 16.84 -35.34 -12.50
N GLY A 379 17.42 -36.51 -12.72
CA GLY A 379 18.85 -36.68 -13.02
C GLY A 379 19.83 -36.29 -11.89
N ILE A 380 19.34 -35.90 -10.70
CA ILE A 380 20.18 -35.50 -9.56
C ILE A 380 20.91 -36.73 -8.99
N VAL A 381 22.20 -36.56 -8.72
CA VAL A 381 23.06 -37.58 -8.10
C VAL A 381 23.16 -37.29 -6.62
N LEU A 382 22.70 -38.22 -5.79
CA LEU A 382 22.61 -38.07 -4.34
C LEU A 382 23.44 -39.14 -3.66
N ARG A 383 23.91 -38.86 -2.45
CA ARG A 383 24.43 -39.94 -1.59
C ARG A 383 23.30 -40.90 -1.24
N ILE A 384 23.60 -42.18 -1.14
CA ILE A 384 22.59 -43.22 -0.83
C ILE A 384 21.87 -42.93 0.49
N GLU A 385 22.56 -42.36 1.48
CA GLU A 385 21.98 -41.99 2.77
C GLU A 385 20.98 -40.83 2.65
N GLU A 386 21.25 -39.87 1.76
CA GLU A 386 20.44 -38.67 1.52
C GLU A 386 19.31 -38.93 0.51
N ALA A 387 19.45 -39.95 -0.34
CA ALA A 387 18.45 -40.30 -1.36
C ALA A 387 17.07 -40.62 -0.78
N LYS A 388 16.99 -41.05 0.48
CA LYS A 388 15.72 -41.29 1.19
C LYS A 388 14.95 -40.01 1.47
N ASN A 389 15.65 -38.89 1.58
CA ASN A 389 15.04 -37.58 1.84
C ASN A 389 14.74 -36.83 0.55
N HIS A 390 15.11 -37.35 -0.62
CA HIS A 390 14.81 -36.73 -1.91
C HIS A 390 13.49 -37.26 -2.45
N VAL A 391 12.48 -36.40 -2.52
CA VAL A 391 11.12 -36.72 -2.94
C VAL A 391 10.68 -35.82 -4.09
N HIS A 392 9.66 -36.24 -4.84
CA HIS A 392 9.08 -35.44 -5.92
C HIS A 392 7.62 -35.14 -5.60
N CYS A 393 7.13 -33.99 -6.03
CA CYS A 393 5.74 -33.65 -5.90
C CYS A 393 4.90 -34.39 -6.96
N ASP A 394 3.81 -35.03 -6.54
CA ASP A 394 2.94 -35.78 -7.45
C ASP A 394 2.14 -34.90 -8.42
N LYS A 395 2.00 -33.60 -8.12
CA LYS A 395 1.25 -32.64 -8.95
C LYS A 395 2.14 -31.96 -10.00
N CYS A 396 3.31 -31.48 -9.61
CA CYS A 396 4.19 -30.69 -10.50
C CYS A 396 5.47 -31.43 -10.93
N GLY A 397 5.79 -32.59 -10.33
CA GLY A 397 6.99 -33.38 -10.66
C GLY A 397 8.32 -32.79 -10.17
N GLN A 398 8.30 -31.63 -9.52
CA GLN A 398 9.51 -30.99 -8.99
C GLN A 398 10.09 -31.78 -7.81
N ALA A 399 11.41 -31.73 -7.68
CA ALA A 399 12.15 -32.47 -6.66
C ALA A 399 12.46 -31.60 -5.44
N PHE A 400 12.28 -32.15 -4.24
CA PHE A 400 12.41 -31.46 -2.95
C PHE A 400 13.03 -32.37 -1.88
N HIS A 401 13.49 -31.77 -0.79
CA HIS A 401 13.78 -32.52 0.42
C HIS A 401 12.47 -32.89 1.16
N LEU A 402 12.43 -34.05 1.83
CA LEU A 402 11.23 -34.59 2.49
C LEU A 402 10.62 -33.60 3.50
N GLY A 403 11.48 -32.87 4.21
CA GLY A 403 11.05 -31.82 5.16
C GLY A 403 10.42 -30.58 4.51
N GLU A 404 10.63 -30.35 3.22
CA GLU A 404 10.10 -29.18 2.48
C GLU A 404 8.77 -29.50 1.81
N MET A 405 8.47 -30.78 1.60
CA MET A 405 7.28 -31.23 0.86
C MET A 405 5.97 -30.76 1.50
N GLU A 406 5.87 -30.79 2.83
CA GLU A 406 4.68 -30.30 3.55
C GLU A 406 4.40 -28.83 3.22
N LYS A 407 5.45 -27.99 3.26
CA LYS A 407 5.36 -26.58 2.92
C LYS A 407 5.05 -26.38 1.44
N HIS A 408 5.70 -27.11 0.54
CA HIS A 408 5.44 -27.05 -0.90
C HIS A 408 3.96 -27.32 -1.21
N MET A 409 3.40 -28.39 -0.66
CA MET A 409 2.00 -28.75 -0.86
C MET A 409 1.05 -27.68 -0.31
N LYS A 410 1.33 -27.15 0.89
CA LYS A 410 0.51 -26.11 1.52
C LYS A 410 0.59 -24.76 0.78
N VAL A 411 1.75 -24.39 0.27
CA VAL A 411 1.96 -23.09 -0.37
C VAL A 411 1.50 -23.09 -1.82
N PHE A 412 1.84 -24.11 -2.61
CA PHE A 412 1.63 -24.10 -4.06
C PHE A 412 0.34 -24.80 -4.49
N HIS A 413 -0.08 -25.83 -3.76
CA HIS A 413 -1.16 -26.73 -4.18
C HIS A 413 -2.41 -26.73 -3.28
N GLU A 414 -2.39 -25.98 -2.18
CA GLU A 414 -3.60 -25.72 -1.39
C GLU A 414 -4.47 -24.68 -2.12
N PRO A 415 -5.75 -24.98 -2.41
CA PRO A 415 -6.63 -24.04 -3.09
C PRO A 415 -6.85 -22.77 -2.25
N LEU A 416 -6.57 -21.62 -2.85
CA LEU A 416 -6.75 -20.30 -2.25
C LEU A 416 -8.06 -19.70 -2.72
N ARG A 417 -8.78 -19.03 -1.82
CA ARG A 417 -9.99 -18.26 -2.15
C ARG A 417 -9.65 -16.78 -2.29
N CYS A 418 -9.91 -16.21 -3.46
CA CYS A 418 -9.79 -14.78 -3.73
C CYS A 418 -11.05 -14.04 -3.19
N PRO A 419 -10.93 -12.79 -2.69
CA PRO A 419 -12.08 -11.99 -2.28
C PRO A 419 -13.16 -11.78 -3.37
N CYS A 420 -12.79 -11.90 -4.64
CA CYS A 420 -13.73 -11.85 -5.76
C CYS A 420 -14.61 -13.12 -5.88
N GLY A 421 -14.30 -14.18 -5.12
CA GLY A 421 -15.06 -15.44 -5.07
C GLY A 421 -14.40 -16.63 -5.80
N VAL A 422 -13.36 -16.40 -6.59
CA VAL A 422 -12.63 -17.44 -7.34
C VAL A 422 -11.76 -18.29 -6.40
N VAL A 423 -11.63 -19.59 -6.69
CA VAL A 423 -10.76 -20.52 -5.95
C VAL A 423 -9.76 -21.14 -6.93
N LEU A 424 -8.46 -20.94 -6.68
CA LEU A 424 -7.36 -21.37 -7.56
C LEU A 424 -6.15 -21.83 -6.74
N GLU A 425 -5.30 -22.67 -7.33
CA GLU A 425 -3.95 -22.94 -6.79
C GLU A 425 -3.05 -21.71 -6.96
N LYS A 426 -1.86 -21.72 -6.34
CA LYS A 426 -1.06 -20.50 -6.19
C LYS A 426 -0.62 -19.85 -7.50
N GLU A 427 -0.10 -20.64 -8.45
CA GLU A 427 0.39 -20.11 -9.73
C GLU A 427 -0.73 -19.38 -10.49
N ASP A 428 -1.88 -20.02 -10.61
CA ASP A 428 -3.07 -19.44 -11.24
C ASP A 428 -3.63 -18.26 -10.45
N MET A 429 -3.56 -18.30 -9.11
CA MET A 429 -4.04 -17.21 -8.25
C MET A 429 -3.22 -15.94 -8.42
N VAL A 430 -1.89 -16.06 -8.53
CA VAL A 430 -1.00 -14.91 -8.77
C VAL A 430 -1.32 -14.28 -10.13
N GLN A 431 -1.47 -15.10 -11.18
CA GLN A 431 -1.87 -14.61 -12.49
C GLN A 431 -3.24 -13.92 -12.45
N HIS A 432 -4.22 -14.56 -11.82
CA HIS A 432 -5.56 -14.00 -11.64
C HIS A 432 -5.52 -12.65 -10.93
N GLN A 433 -4.76 -12.49 -9.85
CA GLN A 433 -4.71 -11.24 -9.08
C GLN A 433 -3.92 -10.13 -9.78
N ALA A 434 -2.95 -10.50 -10.62
CA ALA A 434 -2.19 -9.54 -11.43
C ALA A 434 -2.98 -9.00 -12.63
N SER A 435 -3.75 -9.84 -13.33
CA SER A 435 -4.44 -9.46 -14.57
C SER A 435 -5.95 -9.47 -14.53
N ASP A 436 -6.56 -10.50 -13.94
CA ASP A 436 -7.97 -10.85 -14.20
C ASP A 436 -8.93 -10.41 -13.09
N CYS A 437 -8.43 -10.28 -11.86
CA CYS A 437 -9.25 -10.03 -10.68
C CYS A 437 -9.87 -8.63 -10.76
N PRO A 438 -11.21 -8.50 -10.67
CA PRO A 438 -11.84 -7.19 -10.74
C PRO A 438 -11.53 -6.29 -9.55
N LEU A 439 -11.13 -6.90 -8.43
CA LEU A 439 -10.76 -6.21 -7.20
C LEU A 439 -9.26 -5.89 -7.12
N ARG A 440 -8.46 -6.22 -8.15
CA ARG A 440 -7.04 -5.87 -8.17
C ARG A 440 -6.87 -4.36 -8.16
N LEU A 441 -5.88 -3.87 -7.42
CA LEU A 441 -5.56 -2.45 -7.37
C LEU A 441 -4.69 -2.05 -8.56
N ILE A 442 -5.03 -0.92 -9.18
CA ILE A 442 -4.25 -0.30 -10.24
C ILE A 442 -4.01 1.17 -9.91
N THR A 443 -2.87 1.69 -10.35
CA THR A 443 -2.71 3.14 -10.51
C THR A 443 -3.40 3.55 -11.79
N CYS A 444 -4.51 4.29 -11.67
CA CYS A 444 -5.24 4.78 -12.82
C CYS A 444 -4.41 5.80 -13.59
N ARG A 445 -4.25 5.59 -14.90
CA ARG A 445 -3.49 6.49 -15.80
C ARG A 445 -4.04 7.91 -15.87
N PHE A 446 -5.30 8.12 -15.50
CA PHE A 446 -6.00 9.39 -15.68
C PHE A 446 -6.15 10.21 -14.39
N CYS A 447 -6.45 9.57 -13.25
CA CYS A 447 -6.51 10.28 -11.97
C CYS A 447 -5.25 10.12 -11.12
N GLY A 448 -4.37 9.16 -11.42
CA GLY A 448 -3.16 8.88 -10.64
C GLY A 448 -3.42 8.15 -9.32
N ASP A 449 -4.68 7.90 -8.95
CA ASP A 449 -5.05 7.22 -7.71
C ASP A 449 -4.93 5.70 -7.82
N MET A 450 -4.74 5.05 -6.67
CA MET A 450 -4.84 3.60 -6.51
C MET A 450 -6.29 3.19 -6.28
N VAL A 451 -6.83 2.42 -7.22
CA VAL A 451 -8.25 2.09 -7.31
C VAL A 451 -8.44 0.65 -7.74
N GLN A 452 -9.61 0.08 -7.46
CA GLN A 452 -9.97 -1.23 -8.00
C GLN A 452 -10.11 -1.13 -9.53
N ALA A 453 -9.52 -2.09 -10.25
CA ALA A 453 -9.53 -2.12 -11.70
C ALA A 453 -10.96 -2.20 -12.26
N GLY A 454 -11.85 -2.85 -11.53
CA GLY A 454 -13.13 -3.32 -12.04
C GLY A 454 -12.92 -4.49 -12.99
N SER A 455 -13.99 -4.92 -13.62
CA SER A 455 -13.99 -6.05 -14.55
C SER A 455 -13.30 -5.69 -15.88
N SER A 456 -14.00 -5.78 -17.00
CA SER A 456 -13.50 -5.35 -18.29
C SER A 456 -14.16 -4.04 -18.70
N ALA A 457 -13.42 -3.14 -19.35
CA ALA A 457 -14.00 -1.93 -19.91
C ALA A 457 -15.22 -2.25 -20.79
N MET A 458 -16.34 -1.53 -20.58
CA MET A 458 -17.56 -1.80 -21.34
C MET A 458 -17.36 -1.54 -22.84
N ASP A 459 -16.62 -0.48 -23.18
CA ASP A 459 -16.27 -0.13 -24.55
C ASP A 459 -15.20 -1.08 -25.12
N VAL A 460 -15.44 -1.59 -26.34
CA VAL A 460 -14.53 -2.50 -27.05
C VAL A 460 -13.21 -1.78 -27.40
N ARG A 461 -13.25 -0.50 -27.76
CA ARG A 461 -12.05 0.30 -28.07
C ARG A 461 -11.17 0.44 -26.83
N ASP A 462 -11.77 0.70 -25.68
CA ASP A 462 -11.05 0.83 -24.42
C ASP A 462 -10.40 -0.50 -24.00
N ARG A 463 -11.11 -1.62 -24.20
CA ARG A 463 -10.56 -2.97 -24.02
C ARG A 463 -9.34 -3.23 -24.92
N LEU A 464 -9.40 -2.86 -26.19
CA LEU A 464 -8.28 -3.01 -27.13
C LEU A 464 -7.08 -2.15 -26.77
N ARG A 465 -7.30 -1.04 -26.05
CA ARG A 465 -6.23 -0.19 -25.51
C ARG A 465 -5.72 -0.67 -24.14
N GLY A 466 -6.23 -1.79 -23.65
CA GLY A 466 -5.82 -2.38 -22.37
C GLY A 466 -6.30 -1.59 -21.15
N LEU A 467 -7.35 -0.78 -21.30
CA LEU A 467 -7.91 -0.02 -20.17
C LEU A 467 -8.76 -0.94 -19.29
N SER A 468 -8.61 -0.77 -17.98
CA SER A 468 -9.54 -1.37 -17.02
C SER A 468 -10.92 -0.70 -17.07
N GLU A 469 -11.91 -1.29 -16.41
CA GLU A 469 -13.24 -0.67 -16.27
C GLU A 469 -13.16 0.71 -15.60
N HIS A 470 -12.42 0.82 -14.49
CA HIS A 470 -12.17 2.11 -13.85
C HIS A 470 -11.50 3.10 -14.81
N GLU A 471 -10.43 2.71 -15.50
CA GLU A 471 -9.72 3.62 -16.41
C GLU A 471 -10.59 4.10 -17.57
N SER A 472 -11.46 3.23 -18.10
CA SER A 472 -12.43 3.60 -19.14
C SER A 472 -13.39 4.68 -18.65
N ILE A 473 -13.92 4.54 -17.43
CA ILE A 473 -14.84 5.52 -16.83
C ILE A 473 -14.09 6.82 -16.48
N CYS A 474 -12.96 6.71 -15.77
CA CYS A 474 -12.17 7.85 -15.32
C CYS A 474 -11.62 8.65 -16.51
N GLY A 475 -11.15 7.96 -17.55
CA GLY A 475 -10.64 8.56 -18.78
C GLY A 475 -11.70 9.23 -19.64
N SER A 476 -12.99 8.96 -19.40
CA SER A 476 -14.10 9.63 -20.10
C SER A 476 -14.36 11.05 -19.56
N ARG A 477 -13.74 11.44 -18.45
CA ARG A 477 -13.70 12.83 -17.98
C ARG A 477 -13.03 13.71 -19.04
N THR A 478 -13.50 14.93 -19.18
CA THR A 478 -12.93 15.89 -20.15
C THR A 478 -12.00 16.88 -19.45
N ALA A 479 -10.94 17.27 -20.16
CA ALA A 479 -10.05 18.35 -19.81
C ALA A 479 -9.84 19.26 -21.05
N PRO A 480 -9.61 20.57 -20.87
CA PRO A 480 -9.27 21.44 -21.99
C PRO A 480 -7.90 21.07 -22.56
N CYS A 481 -7.78 20.96 -23.89
CA CYS A 481 -6.50 20.76 -24.56
C CYS A 481 -5.65 22.03 -24.49
N ASP A 482 -4.38 21.92 -24.08
CA ASP A 482 -3.47 23.06 -23.94
C ASP A 482 -3.19 23.80 -25.25
N SER A 483 -3.30 23.10 -26.39
CA SER A 483 -3.00 23.67 -27.72
C SER A 483 -4.19 24.39 -28.37
N CYS A 484 -5.43 24.00 -28.08
CA CYS A 484 -6.61 24.59 -28.73
C CYS A 484 -7.78 24.95 -27.80
N GLY A 485 -7.67 24.67 -26.50
CA GLY A 485 -8.71 24.93 -25.50
C GLY A 485 -9.97 24.07 -25.60
N ARG A 486 -10.06 23.14 -26.56
CA ARG A 486 -11.22 22.25 -26.70
C ARG A 486 -11.27 21.26 -25.55
N SER A 487 -12.46 21.04 -24.98
CA SER A 487 -12.68 19.98 -24.01
C SER A 487 -12.63 18.61 -24.70
N VAL A 488 -11.64 17.80 -24.33
CA VAL A 488 -11.40 16.46 -24.90
C VAL A 488 -11.35 15.45 -23.76
N MET A 489 -11.86 14.24 -23.99
CA MET A 489 -11.77 13.16 -22.99
C MET A 489 -10.30 12.84 -22.71
N LEU A 490 -9.94 12.64 -21.45
CA LEU A 490 -8.56 12.32 -21.04
C LEU A 490 -8.02 11.10 -21.79
N LYS A 491 -8.86 10.08 -22.00
CA LYS A 491 -8.49 8.87 -22.75
C LYS A 491 -8.26 9.11 -24.23
N ASP A 492 -8.82 10.18 -24.82
CA ASP A 492 -8.69 10.50 -26.25
C ASP A 492 -7.73 11.66 -26.50
N MET A 493 -7.06 12.19 -25.47
CA MET A 493 -6.19 13.36 -25.58
C MET A 493 -4.99 13.09 -26.49
N ASP A 494 -4.41 11.89 -26.44
CA ASP A 494 -3.32 11.46 -27.31
C ASP A 494 -3.76 11.42 -28.78
N ILE A 495 -4.93 10.84 -29.05
CA ILE A 495 -5.53 10.78 -30.39
C ILE A 495 -5.84 12.19 -30.89
N HIS A 496 -6.36 13.07 -30.03
CA HIS A 496 -6.64 14.46 -30.38
C HIS A 496 -5.37 15.22 -30.76
N HIS A 497 -4.30 15.08 -29.98
CA HIS A 497 -3.00 15.69 -30.30
C HIS A 497 -2.48 15.20 -31.65
N ILE A 498 -2.56 13.90 -31.93
CA ILE A 498 -2.15 13.33 -33.20
C ILE A 498 -3.02 13.86 -34.35
N ALA A 499 -4.34 13.78 -34.23
CA ALA A 499 -5.25 14.12 -35.33
C ALA A 499 -5.37 15.62 -35.61
N VAL A 500 -5.21 16.47 -34.60
CA VAL A 500 -5.49 17.92 -34.69
C VAL A 500 -4.20 18.75 -34.63
N HIS A 501 -3.14 18.25 -34.00
CA HIS A 501 -1.93 19.01 -33.70
C HIS A 501 -0.63 18.42 -34.27
N GLN A 502 -0.62 17.21 -34.85
CA GLN A 502 0.55 16.80 -35.64
C GLN A 502 0.68 17.71 -36.87
N LYS A 503 1.72 18.53 -36.85
CA LYS A 503 2.30 19.10 -38.07
C LYS A 503 3.16 18.01 -38.71
N ASN A 504 2.91 17.72 -39.99
CA ASN A 504 3.83 16.96 -40.84
C ASN A 504 5.23 17.55 -40.81
#